data_AF-A0A7Y3A9K1-F1
#
_entry.id   AF-A0A7Y3A9K1-F1
#
_cell.length_a   1.000
_cell.length_b   1.000
_cell.length_c   1.000
_cell.angle_alpha   90.00
_cell.angle_beta   90.00
_cell.angle_gamma   90.00
#
_symmetry.space_group_name_H-M   'P 1'
#
loop_
_entity.id
_entity.type
_entity.pdbx_description
1 polymer ?
#
loop_
_entity_poly.entity_id
_entity_poly.type
_entity_poly.pdbx_seq_one_letter_code
_entity_poly.pdbx_strand_id
1 'polypeptide(L)'
;MRAGLGFLMRSAILRTATLAGTITNLVFTPLEALLVLFVAEEIPKIAAFADLSGGVHVGAFIGVQAAVGSIGVALAPRAERHTSLTFMFVAGLVMLGSGFLVVAIVRTFWTAIFAGVGLAGVGWVNVALTTLRQTLTPEHLQGRVIAASRSIAWAGLPIGAVIGSAVADLVGMVPVYIAGSSAVIVIAIVIGARRMLSVPATA
;
A
#
# COMPACT_ATOMS: atom_id res chain seq x y z
N MET A 1 16.95 21.01 3.94
CA MET A 1 15.89 20.11 4.46
C MET A 1 14.91 20.78 5.43
N ARG A 2 15.37 21.53 6.45
CA ARG A 2 14.49 22.19 7.45
C ARG A 2 13.30 22.97 6.85
N ALA A 3 13.53 23.80 5.83
CA ALA A 3 12.46 24.57 5.17
C ALA A 3 11.39 23.68 4.51
N GLY A 4 11.78 22.57 3.87
CA GLY A 4 10.85 21.62 3.25
C GLY A 4 10.06 20.83 4.28
N LEU A 5 10.70 20.40 5.36
CA LEU A 5 10.02 19.76 6.49
C LEU A 5 9.02 20.72 7.15
N GLY A 6 9.42 21.97 7.38
CA GLY A 6 8.55 23.01 7.94
C GLY A 6 7.32 23.26 7.06
N PHE A 7 7.49 23.34 5.74
CA PHE A 7 6.38 23.46 4.80
C PHE A 7 5.44 22.25 4.84
N LEU A 8 6.00 21.04 4.77
CA LEU A 8 5.24 19.80 4.82
C LEU A 8 4.40 19.70 6.09
N MET A 9 4.97 20.04 7.24
CA MET A 9 4.28 19.93 8.54
C MET A 9 3.19 21.00 8.75
N ARG A 10 3.28 22.14 8.05
CA ARG A 10 2.26 23.20 8.05
C ARG A 10 1.08 22.87 7.13
N SER A 11 1.32 22.17 6.02
CA SER A 11 0.24 21.73 5.13
C SER A 11 -0.45 20.49 5.71
N ALA A 12 -1.67 20.66 6.22
CA ALA A 12 -2.45 19.56 6.78
C ALA A 12 -2.65 18.41 5.78
N ILE A 13 -2.81 18.75 4.49
CA ILE A 13 -2.98 17.79 3.40
C ILE A 13 -1.69 16.99 3.16
N LEU A 14 -0.55 17.66 2.98
CA LEU A 14 0.73 16.98 2.75
C LEU A 14 1.18 16.17 3.97
N ARG A 15 0.97 16.70 5.18
CA ARG A 15 1.26 15.99 6.42
C ARG A 15 0.43 14.71 6.54
N THR A 16 -0.89 14.80 6.36
CA THR A 16 -1.79 13.64 6.46
C THR A 16 -1.43 12.59 5.41
N ALA A 17 -1.19 13.01 4.16
CA ALA A 17 -0.86 12.10 3.08
C ALA A 17 0.50 11.42 3.30
N THR A 18 1.50 12.16 3.82
CA THR A 18 2.83 11.60 4.15
C THR A 18 2.74 10.61 5.31
N LEU A 19 2.01 10.93 6.38
CA LEU A 19 1.82 10.03 7.53
C LEU A 19 1.06 8.77 7.14
N ALA A 20 -0.03 8.92 6.36
CA ALA A 20 -0.78 7.79 5.83
C ALA A 20 0.11 6.89 4.95
N GLY A 21 0.93 7.47 4.06
CA GLY A 21 1.91 6.72 3.26
C GLY A 21 2.97 6.03 4.12
N THR A 22 3.41 6.66 5.22
CA THR A 22 4.37 6.06 6.17
C THR A 22 3.78 4.85 6.86
N ILE A 23 2.55 4.94 7.37
CA ILE A 23 1.86 3.82 8.01
C ILE A 23 1.57 2.72 6.99
N THR A 24 1.21 3.09 5.76
CA THR A 24 1.02 2.14 4.67
C THR A 24 2.30 1.37 4.39
N ASN A 25 3.45 2.04 4.32
CA ASN A 25 4.75 1.39 4.18
C ASN A 25 5.09 0.49 5.36
N LEU A 26 4.83 0.94 6.59
CA LEU A 26 5.05 0.16 7.81
C LEU A 26 4.30 -1.18 7.75
N VAL A 27 3.09 -1.18 7.21
CA VAL A 27 2.25 -2.38 7.09
C VAL A 27 2.57 -3.21 5.86
N PHE A 28 2.76 -2.58 4.71
CA PHE A 28 2.97 -3.25 3.43
C PHE A 28 4.31 -4.01 3.37
N THR A 29 5.37 -3.43 3.94
CA THR A 29 6.71 -4.01 3.87
C THR A 29 6.80 -5.44 4.42
N PRO A 30 6.27 -5.76 5.62
CA PRO A 30 6.30 -7.14 6.10
C PRO A 30 5.43 -8.08 5.25
N LEU A 31 4.35 -7.61 4.64
CA LEU A 31 3.55 -8.44 3.73
C LEU A 31 4.42 -8.88 2.54
N GLU A 32 5.08 -7.95 1.86
CA GLU A 32 5.98 -8.27 0.75
C GLU A 32 7.20 -9.08 1.19
N ALA A 33 7.82 -8.73 2.33
CA ALA A 33 9.00 -9.45 2.84
C ALA A 33 8.69 -10.92 3.15
N LEU A 34 7.49 -11.19 3.69
CA LEU A 34 7.04 -12.54 4.03
C LEU A 34 6.36 -13.25 2.86
N LEU A 35 6.11 -12.58 1.72
CA LEU A 35 5.25 -13.12 0.66
C LEU A 35 5.78 -14.44 0.09
N VAL A 36 7.08 -14.54 -0.14
CA VAL A 36 7.73 -15.78 -0.61
C VAL A 36 7.44 -16.93 0.34
N LEU A 37 7.63 -16.70 1.65
CA LEU A 37 7.43 -17.70 2.69
C LEU A 37 5.95 -18.02 2.86
N PHE A 38 5.08 -17.01 2.83
CA PHE A 38 3.64 -17.17 2.89
C PHE A 38 3.12 -18.04 1.74
N VAL A 39 3.58 -17.77 0.51
CA VAL A 39 3.19 -18.57 -0.67
C VAL A 39 3.70 -19.99 -0.56
N ALA A 40 4.93 -20.19 -0.07
CA ALA A 40 5.53 -21.51 0.08
C ALA A 40 4.89 -22.34 1.20
N GLU A 41 4.48 -21.71 2.30
CA GLU A 41 4.05 -22.43 3.50
C GLU A 41 2.53 -22.40 3.73
N GLU A 42 1.84 -21.29 3.43
CA GLU A 42 0.42 -21.12 3.78
C GLU A 42 -0.53 -21.53 2.66
N ILE A 43 -0.16 -21.31 1.40
CA ILE A 43 -1.04 -21.63 0.25
C ILE A 43 -1.23 -23.14 0.05
N PRO A 44 -0.18 -23.99 0.14
CA PRO A 44 -0.35 -25.45 -0.02
C PRO A 44 -1.21 -26.10 1.07
N LYS A 45 -1.31 -25.48 2.25
CA LYS A 45 -2.12 -26.01 3.37
C LYS A 45 -3.62 -26.05 3.06
N ILE A 46 -4.09 -25.24 2.11
CA ILE A 46 -5.52 -25.06 1.79
C ILE A 46 -5.86 -25.44 0.35
N ALA A 47 -4.94 -25.27 -0.58
CA ALA A 47 -5.19 -25.57 -1.98
C ALA A 47 -4.72 -27.00 -2.34
N ALA A 48 -5.62 -27.79 -2.93
CA ALA A 48 -5.31 -29.04 -3.61
C ALA A 48 -4.62 -28.80 -4.98
N PHE A 49 -3.53 -28.03 -4.98
CA PHE A 49 -2.59 -27.91 -6.09
C PHE A 49 -1.22 -28.36 -5.59
N ALA A 50 -1.11 -29.67 -5.38
CA ALA A 50 0.12 -30.36 -5.02
C ALA A 50 1.04 -30.65 -6.23
N ASP A 51 0.63 -30.29 -7.45
CA ASP A 51 1.29 -30.78 -8.68
C ASP A 51 2.35 -29.83 -9.28
N LEU A 52 2.45 -28.59 -8.79
CA LEU A 52 3.59 -27.72 -9.13
C LEU A 52 4.72 -28.00 -8.14
N SER A 53 5.44 -29.10 -8.35
CA SER A 53 6.59 -29.49 -7.52
C SER A 53 7.71 -28.44 -7.55
N GLY A 54 8.23 -28.07 -6.38
CA GLY A 54 9.36 -27.14 -6.25
C GLY A 54 8.96 -25.66 -6.33
N GLY A 55 9.91 -24.74 -6.09
CA GLY A 55 9.71 -23.29 -5.99
C GLY A 55 9.07 -22.59 -7.22
N VAL A 56 8.73 -23.33 -8.27
CA VAL A 56 8.00 -22.88 -9.47
C VAL A 56 6.66 -22.24 -9.10
N HIS A 57 5.92 -22.79 -8.13
CA HIS A 57 4.64 -22.22 -7.69
C HIS A 57 4.79 -20.81 -7.09
N VAL A 58 5.85 -20.56 -6.32
CA VAL A 58 6.18 -19.22 -5.77
C VAL A 58 6.50 -18.25 -6.90
N GLY A 59 7.37 -18.66 -7.83
CA GLY A 59 7.72 -17.84 -8.99
C GLY A 59 6.51 -17.49 -9.86
N ALA A 60 5.63 -18.45 -10.10
CA ALA A 60 4.39 -18.25 -10.86
C ALA A 60 3.43 -17.30 -10.13
N PHE A 61 3.29 -17.42 -8.81
CA PHE A 61 2.46 -16.52 -7.99
C PHE A 61 2.96 -15.07 -8.11
N ILE A 62 4.26 -14.86 -7.90
CA ILE A 62 4.89 -13.54 -8.01
C ILE A 62 4.77 -13.01 -9.44
N GLY A 63 4.92 -13.88 -10.45
CA GLY A 63 4.74 -13.52 -11.85
C GLY A 63 3.33 -12.98 -12.15
N VAL A 64 2.29 -13.67 -11.67
CA VAL A 64 0.89 -13.23 -11.82
C VAL A 64 0.63 -11.93 -11.04
N GLN A 65 1.10 -11.85 -9.80
CA GLN A 65 1.01 -10.63 -8.97
C GLN A 65 1.66 -9.44 -9.68
N ALA A 66 2.88 -9.60 -10.18
CA ALA A 66 3.62 -8.56 -10.87
C ALA A 66 2.95 -8.14 -12.19
N ALA A 67 2.42 -9.09 -12.96
CA ALA A 67 1.70 -8.79 -14.20
C ALA A 67 0.43 -7.97 -13.93
N VAL A 68 -0.42 -8.42 -13.00
CA VAL A 68 -1.65 -7.70 -12.63
C VAL A 68 -1.33 -6.34 -12.02
N GLY A 69 -0.37 -6.30 -11.10
CA GLY A 69 0.10 -5.07 -10.47
C GLY A 69 0.60 -4.06 -11.49
N SER A 70 1.49 -4.47 -12.40
CA SER A 70 2.07 -3.59 -13.42
C SER A 70 1.00 -2.99 -14.34
N ILE A 71 0.00 -3.79 -14.75
CA ILE A 71 -1.15 -3.30 -15.52
C ILE A 71 -1.91 -2.23 -14.72
N GLY A 72 -2.23 -2.51 -13.46
CA GLY A 72 -2.95 -1.55 -12.61
C GLY A 72 -2.17 -0.27 -12.33
N VAL A 73 -0.84 -0.34 -12.18
CA VAL A 73 0.04 0.83 -12.07
C VAL A 73 0.06 1.63 -13.39
N ALA A 74 0.14 0.97 -14.54
CA ALA A 74 0.11 1.63 -15.85
C ALA A 74 -1.22 2.36 -16.14
N LEU A 75 -2.31 1.96 -15.48
CA LEU A 75 -3.60 2.63 -15.54
C LEU A 75 -3.71 3.83 -14.60
N ALA A 76 -2.82 3.98 -13.61
CA ALA A 76 -2.89 5.04 -12.60
C ALA A 76 -2.86 6.46 -13.21
N PRO A 77 -1.98 6.81 -14.18
CA PRO A 77 -2.00 8.14 -14.80
C PRO A 77 -3.28 8.43 -15.60
N ARG A 78 -3.94 7.39 -16.14
CA ARG A 78 -5.24 7.55 -16.80
C ARG A 78 -6.32 7.81 -15.76
N ALA A 79 -6.33 7.06 -14.66
CA ALA A 79 -7.25 7.30 -13.56
C ALA A 79 -7.11 8.72 -13.02
N GLU A 80 -5.89 9.23 -12.84
CA GLU A 80 -5.61 10.60 -12.38
C GLU A 80 -6.28 11.69 -13.23
N ARG A 81 -6.42 11.49 -14.54
CA ARG A 81 -7.09 12.44 -15.43
C ARG A 81 -8.62 12.46 -15.27
N HIS A 82 -9.20 11.39 -14.74
CA HIS A 82 -10.64 11.18 -14.68
C HIS A 82 -11.20 11.13 -13.25
N THR A 83 -10.36 11.17 -12.22
CA THR A 83 -10.79 11.13 -10.83
C THR A 83 -9.97 12.07 -9.94
N SER A 84 -10.47 12.34 -8.72
CA SER A 84 -9.78 13.19 -7.77
C SER A 84 -8.59 12.48 -7.11
N LEU A 85 -7.53 13.22 -6.81
CA LEU A 85 -6.32 12.69 -6.17
C LEU A 85 -6.61 11.95 -4.87
N THR A 86 -7.50 12.46 -4.01
CA THR A 86 -7.83 11.75 -2.77
C THR A 86 -8.80 10.58 -2.97
N PHE A 87 -9.60 10.54 -4.04
CA PHE A 87 -10.26 9.27 -4.40
C PHE A 87 -9.21 8.22 -4.80
N MET A 88 -8.26 8.56 -5.67
CA MET A 88 -7.19 7.62 -6.04
C MET A 88 -6.40 7.14 -4.83
N PHE A 89 -6.09 8.04 -3.90
CA PHE A 89 -5.37 7.70 -2.68
C PHE A 89 -6.17 6.70 -1.82
N VAL A 90 -7.45 6.98 -1.56
CA VAL A 90 -8.31 6.09 -0.76
C VAL A 90 -8.55 4.76 -1.48
N ALA A 91 -8.87 4.80 -2.77
CA ALA A 91 -9.07 3.60 -3.59
C ALA A 91 -7.80 2.74 -3.61
N GLY A 92 -6.62 3.34 -3.76
CA GLY A 92 -5.35 2.60 -3.72
C GLY A 92 -5.08 1.94 -2.37
N LEU A 93 -5.40 2.59 -1.25
CA LEU A 93 -5.32 1.96 0.08
C LEU A 93 -6.33 0.81 0.24
N VAL A 94 -7.56 0.98 -0.24
CA VAL A 94 -8.58 -0.09 -0.23
C VAL A 94 -8.13 -1.27 -1.09
N MET A 95 -7.60 -1.03 -2.30
CA MET A 95 -7.05 -2.06 -3.17
C MET A 95 -5.90 -2.81 -2.48
N LEU A 96 -4.98 -2.07 -1.85
CA LEU A 96 -3.89 -2.65 -1.08
C LEU A 96 -4.39 -3.56 0.05
N GLY A 97 -5.20 -3.01 0.96
CA GLY A 97 -5.66 -3.78 2.11
C GLY A 97 -6.59 -4.93 1.73
N SER A 98 -7.56 -4.72 0.83
CA SER A 98 -8.46 -5.80 0.41
C SER A 98 -7.74 -6.89 -0.38
N GLY A 99 -6.77 -6.53 -1.23
CA GLY A 99 -5.97 -7.48 -2.00
C GLY A 99 -5.23 -8.47 -1.11
N PHE A 100 -4.46 -7.97 -0.14
CA PHE A 100 -3.73 -8.82 0.79
C PHE A 100 -4.61 -9.48 1.87
N LEU A 101 -5.76 -8.90 2.20
CA LEU A 101 -6.73 -9.56 3.09
C LEU A 101 -7.32 -10.81 2.43
N VAL A 102 -7.64 -10.74 1.13
CA VAL A 102 -8.10 -11.91 0.37
C VAL A 102 -7.02 -12.99 0.31
N VAL A 103 -5.76 -12.61 0.09
CA VAL A 103 -4.61 -13.54 0.14
C VAL A 103 -4.55 -14.25 1.50
N ALA A 104 -4.70 -13.51 2.59
CA ALA A 104 -4.63 -14.05 3.95
C ALA A 104 -5.74 -15.04 4.28
N ILE A 105 -6.96 -14.77 3.82
CA ILE A 105 -8.16 -15.55 4.15
C ILE A 105 -8.26 -16.77 3.23
N VAL A 106 -8.19 -16.54 1.92
CA VAL A 106 -8.49 -17.56 0.90
C VAL A 106 -7.33 -18.51 0.69
N ARG A 107 -6.07 -18.01 0.73
CA ARG A 107 -4.85 -18.83 0.66
C ARG A 107 -4.84 -19.85 -0.49
N THR A 108 -5.20 -19.41 -1.70
CA THR A 108 -5.11 -20.23 -2.92
C THR A 108 -4.14 -19.58 -3.91
N PHE A 109 -3.62 -20.36 -4.87
CA PHE A 109 -2.74 -19.81 -5.91
C PHE A 109 -3.32 -18.57 -6.61
N TRP A 110 -4.62 -18.58 -6.92
CA TRP A 110 -5.29 -17.49 -7.62
C TRP A 110 -5.43 -16.21 -6.80
N THR A 111 -5.13 -16.22 -5.49
CA THR A 111 -5.00 -14.98 -4.72
C THR A 111 -3.84 -14.12 -5.18
N ALA A 112 -2.94 -14.63 -6.05
CA ALA A 112 -1.93 -13.84 -6.75
C ALA A 112 -2.54 -12.64 -7.51
N ILE A 113 -3.73 -12.80 -8.08
CA ILE A 113 -4.44 -11.71 -8.77
C ILE A 113 -4.78 -10.59 -7.77
N PHE A 114 -5.26 -10.96 -6.58
CA PHE A 114 -5.62 -10.01 -5.53
C PHE A 114 -4.38 -9.35 -4.90
N ALA A 115 -3.28 -10.09 -4.74
CA ALA A 115 -1.99 -9.52 -4.37
C ALA A 115 -1.54 -8.48 -5.43
N GLY A 116 -1.74 -8.77 -6.71
CA GLY A 116 -1.45 -7.84 -7.81
C GLY A 116 -2.34 -6.60 -7.79
N VAL A 117 -3.63 -6.74 -7.49
CA VAL A 117 -4.52 -5.59 -7.23
C VAL A 117 -4.00 -4.76 -6.06
N GLY A 118 -3.48 -5.40 -5.01
CA GLY A 118 -2.86 -4.71 -3.89
C GLY A 118 -1.64 -3.88 -4.31
N LEU A 119 -0.76 -4.45 -5.13
CA LEU A 119 0.40 -3.76 -5.70
C LEU A 119 0.00 -2.60 -6.63
N ALA A 120 -1.05 -2.77 -7.43
CA ALA A 120 -1.63 -1.68 -8.22
C ALA A 120 -2.10 -0.53 -7.32
N GLY A 121 -2.71 -0.85 -6.17
CA GLY A 121 -3.11 0.12 -5.16
C GLY A 121 -1.96 0.98 -4.65
N VAL A 122 -0.78 0.38 -4.43
CA VAL A 122 0.46 1.12 -4.08
C VAL A 122 0.84 2.13 -5.17
N GLY A 123 0.71 1.75 -6.45
CA GLY A 123 0.95 2.66 -7.57
C GLY A 123 -0.02 3.86 -7.57
N TRP A 124 -1.31 3.60 -7.33
CA TRP A 124 -2.33 4.66 -7.27
C TRP A 124 -2.07 5.65 -6.13
N VAL A 125 -1.71 5.14 -4.94
CA VAL A 125 -1.28 5.96 -3.80
C VAL A 125 -0.06 6.81 -4.16
N ASN A 126 0.94 6.22 -4.81
CA ASN A 126 2.18 6.91 -5.19
C ASN A 126 1.96 8.01 -6.23
N VAL A 127 1.12 7.76 -7.24
CA VAL A 127 0.73 8.78 -8.22
C VAL A 127 0.03 9.94 -7.51
N ALA A 128 -1.01 9.65 -6.71
CA ALA A 128 -1.74 10.68 -5.97
C ALA A 128 -0.82 11.52 -5.06
N LEU A 129 0.07 10.89 -4.30
CA LEU A 129 1.02 11.58 -3.43
C LEU A 129 2.02 12.43 -4.21
N THR A 130 2.48 11.96 -5.36
CA THR A 130 3.44 12.68 -6.19
C THR A 130 2.80 13.92 -6.78
N THR A 131 1.63 13.79 -7.39
CA THR A 131 0.89 14.92 -7.94
C THR A 131 0.52 15.92 -6.86
N LEU A 132 0.04 15.47 -5.70
CA LEU A 132 -0.30 16.36 -4.59
C LEU A 132 0.89 17.21 -4.14
N ARG A 133 2.09 16.62 -4.08
CA ARG A 133 3.32 17.35 -3.76
C ARG A 133 3.73 18.31 -4.88
N GLN A 134 3.55 17.93 -6.14
CA GLN A 134 3.85 18.79 -7.28
C GLN A 134 2.93 20.00 -7.33
N THR A 135 1.63 19.83 -7.08
CA THR A 135 0.64 20.91 -7.16
C THR A 135 0.67 21.86 -5.95
N LEU A 136 0.88 21.33 -4.74
CA LEU A 136 0.78 22.15 -3.52
C LEU A 136 2.10 22.80 -3.09
N THR A 137 3.24 22.36 -3.62
CA THR A 137 4.56 22.84 -3.16
C THR A 137 5.09 23.92 -4.10
N PRO A 138 5.54 25.08 -3.59
CA PRO A 138 6.25 26.07 -4.38
C PRO A 138 7.48 25.48 -5.08
N GLU A 139 7.74 25.88 -6.33
CA GLU A 139 8.81 25.31 -7.17
C GLU A 139 10.18 25.29 -6.46
N HIS A 140 10.57 26.40 -5.84
CA HIS A 140 11.84 26.53 -5.12
C HIS A 140 11.97 25.65 -3.86
N LEU A 141 10.87 25.04 -3.38
CA LEU A 141 10.85 24.11 -2.24
C LEU A 141 10.60 22.65 -2.66
N GLN A 142 10.27 22.39 -3.93
CA GLN A 142 9.78 21.09 -4.39
C GLN A 142 10.76 19.96 -4.05
N GLY A 143 12.04 20.09 -4.42
CA GLY A 143 13.06 19.09 -4.09
C GLY A 143 13.24 18.88 -2.57
N ARG A 144 13.09 19.92 -1.76
CA ARG A 144 13.22 19.86 -0.30
C ARG A 144 12.03 19.15 0.36
N VAL A 145 10.82 19.38 -0.12
CA VAL A 145 9.59 18.72 0.37
C VAL A 145 9.54 17.27 -0.07
N ILE A 146 9.98 16.96 -1.30
CA ILE A 146 10.11 15.58 -1.78
C ILE A 146 11.09 14.81 -0.90
N ALA A 147 12.29 15.37 -0.64
CA ALA A 147 13.25 14.73 0.24
C ALA A 147 12.68 14.48 1.64
N ALA A 148 12.07 15.49 2.27
CA ALA A 148 11.48 15.35 3.61
C ALA A 148 10.36 14.30 3.65
N SER A 149 9.42 14.34 2.70
CA SER A 149 8.31 13.37 2.63
C SER A 149 8.82 11.94 2.41
N ARG A 150 9.80 11.74 1.51
CA ARG A 150 10.40 10.41 1.28
C ARG A 150 11.14 9.90 2.49
N SER A 151 11.94 10.73 3.17
CA SER A 151 12.65 10.31 4.38
C SER A 151 11.69 9.82 5.46
N ILE A 152 10.58 10.53 5.68
CA ILE A 152 9.56 10.10 6.65
C ILE A 152 8.88 8.81 6.20
N ALA A 153 8.42 8.76 4.94
CA ALA A 153 7.71 7.60 4.41
C ALA A 153 8.57 6.33 4.38
N TRP A 154 9.85 6.44 4.03
CA TRP A 154 10.76 5.32 3.93
C TRP A 154 11.28 4.85 5.28
N ALA A 155 11.29 5.70 6.31
CA ALA A 155 11.59 5.25 7.68
C ALA A 155 10.63 4.14 8.14
N GLY A 156 9.39 4.14 7.64
CA GLY A 156 8.42 3.07 7.92
C GLY A 156 8.81 1.71 7.34
N LEU A 157 9.60 1.65 6.26
CA LEU A 157 9.97 0.38 5.59
C LEU A 157 10.82 -0.54 6.49
N PRO A 158 12.03 -0.14 6.97
CA PRO A 158 12.85 -1.01 7.80
C PRO A 158 12.18 -1.33 9.15
N ILE A 159 11.47 -0.35 9.72
CA ILE A 159 10.74 -0.56 10.99
C ILE A 159 9.64 -1.59 10.79
N GLY A 160 8.88 -1.49 9.71
CA GLY A 160 7.79 -2.40 9.38
C GLY A 160 8.30 -3.81 9.10
N ALA A 161 9.41 -3.94 8.36
CA ALA A 161 10.05 -5.23 8.12
C ALA A 161 10.48 -5.90 9.42
N VAL A 162 11.21 -5.19 10.29
CA VAL A 162 11.69 -5.77 11.56
C VAL A 162 10.53 -6.16 12.47
N ILE A 163 9.58 -5.23 12.70
CA ILE A 163 8.46 -5.49 13.62
C ILE A 163 7.54 -6.56 13.05
N GLY A 164 7.14 -6.45 11.79
CA GLY A 164 6.18 -7.37 11.18
C GLY A 164 6.74 -8.78 11.04
N SER A 165 8.01 -8.94 10.67
CA SER A 165 8.64 -10.27 10.65
C SER A 165 8.83 -10.84 12.05
N ALA A 166 9.28 -10.06 13.03
CA ALA A 166 9.40 -10.54 14.42
C ALA A 166 8.05 -10.95 15.02
N VAL A 167 6.98 -10.21 14.72
CA VAL A 167 5.62 -10.59 15.12
C VAL A 167 5.18 -11.87 14.40
N ALA A 168 5.51 -12.02 13.12
CA ALA A 168 5.19 -13.23 12.36
C ALA A 168 5.87 -14.48 12.95
N ASP A 169 7.09 -14.37 13.49
CA ASP A 169 7.77 -15.47 14.17
C ASP A 169 7.02 -15.91 15.46
N LEU A 170 6.32 -14.98 16.11
CA LEU A 170 5.61 -15.24 17.37
C LEU A 170 4.19 -15.77 17.17
N VAL A 171 3.45 -15.22 16.20
CA VAL A 171 2.01 -15.52 16.02
C VAL A 171 1.67 -16.11 14.66
N GLY A 172 2.65 -16.28 13.77
CA GLY A 172 2.48 -16.73 12.39
C GLY A 172 2.22 -15.58 11.40
N MET A 173 2.37 -15.87 10.11
CA MET A 173 2.24 -14.87 9.04
C MET A 173 0.78 -14.45 8.78
N VAL A 174 -0.18 -15.38 8.92
CA VAL A 174 -1.60 -15.12 8.63
C VAL A 174 -2.18 -14.01 9.53
N PRO A 175 -1.99 -14.03 10.87
CA PRO A 175 -2.47 -12.92 11.71
C PRO A 175 -1.83 -11.57 11.37
N VAL A 176 -0.55 -11.54 11.01
CA VAL A 176 0.14 -10.32 10.57
C VAL A 176 -0.49 -9.78 9.28
N TYR A 177 -0.77 -10.65 8.33
CA TYR A 177 -1.45 -10.30 7.08
C TYR A 177 -2.85 -9.74 7.31
N ILE A 178 -3.65 -10.38 8.17
CA ILE A 178 -5.01 -9.92 8.49
C ILE A 178 -4.95 -8.56 9.20
N ALA A 179 -4.18 -8.46 10.28
CA ALA A 179 -4.10 -7.24 11.07
C ALA A 179 -3.57 -6.05 10.25
N GLY A 180 -2.52 -6.26 9.46
CA GLY A 180 -1.96 -5.25 8.58
C GLY A 180 -2.97 -4.79 7.52
N SER A 181 -3.50 -5.73 6.75
CA SER A 181 -4.48 -5.45 5.70
C SER A 181 -5.71 -4.71 6.23
N SER A 182 -6.24 -5.14 7.39
CA SER A 182 -7.36 -4.45 8.05
C SER A 182 -7.01 -3.05 8.52
N ALA A 183 -5.82 -2.83 9.08
CA ALA A 183 -5.37 -1.50 9.51
C ALA A 183 -5.32 -0.52 8.33
N VAL A 184 -4.82 -0.96 7.16
CA VAL A 184 -4.79 -0.12 5.94
C VAL A 184 -6.21 0.24 5.47
N ILE A 185 -7.15 -0.71 5.50
CA ILE A 185 -8.56 -0.46 5.15
C ILE A 185 -9.17 0.57 6.12
N VAL A 186 -8.95 0.41 7.43
CA VAL A 186 -9.44 1.37 8.44
C VAL A 186 -8.88 2.76 8.19
N ILE A 187 -7.60 2.89 7.87
CA ILE A 187 -6.98 4.18 7.52
C ILE A 187 -7.65 4.77 6.28
N ALA A 188 -7.90 3.96 5.25
CA ALA A 188 -8.58 4.40 4.04
C ALA A 188 -9.98 4.96 4.34
N ILE A 189 -10.76 4.24 5.17
CA ILE A 189 -12.10 4.64 5.60
C ILE A 189 -12.05 5.95 6.40
N VAL A 190 -11.13 6.07 7.36
CA VAL A 190 -10.99 7.28 8.18
C VAL A 190 -10.64 8.50 7.32
N ILE A 191 -9.74 8.35 6.35
CA ILE A 191 -9.36 9.43 5.43
C ILE A 191 -10.55 9.80 4.52
N GLY A 192 -11.24 8.80 3.98
CA GLY A 192 -12.44 9.01 3.16
C GLY A 192 -13.56 9.74 3.90
N ALA A 193 -13.88 9.29 5.12
CA ALA A 193 -14.92 9.86 5.96
C ALA A 193 -14.63 11.32 6.35
N ARG A 194 -13.38 11.63 6.74
CA ARG A 194 -12.97 13.02 7.04
C ARG A 194 -13.15 13.96 5.85
N ARG A 195 -12.98 13.45 4.62
CA ARG A 195 -13.20 14.25 3.42
C ARG A 195 -14.68 14.48 3.14
N MET A 196 -15.51 13.45 3.27
CA MET A 196 -16.97 13.60 3.10
C MET A 196 -17.54 14.64 4.06
N LEU A 197 -17.07 14.65 5.31
CA LEU A 197 -17.48 15.62 6.34
C LEU A 197 -16.92 17.04 6.10
N SER A 198 -15.93 17.21 5.23
CA SER A 198 -15.34 18.52 4.88
C SER A 198 -15.95 19.15 3.63
N VAL A 199 -16.80 18.43 2.89
CA VAL A 199 -17.59 19.02 1.81
C VAL A 199 -18.68 19.88 2.47
N PRO A 200 -18.74 21.20 2.22
CA PRO A 200 -19.83 22.01 2.73
C PRO A 200 -21.14 21.38 2.28
N ALA A 201 -22.06 21.14 3.21
CA ALA A 201 -23.44 20.83 2.87
C ALA A 201 -23.94 21.98 2.00
N THR A 202 -24.04 21.75 0.69
CA THR A 202 -24.67 22.71 -0.22
C THR A 202 -26.14 22.78 0.19
N ALA A 203 -26.49 23.89 0.85
CA ALA A 203 -27.86 24.36 1.03
C ALA A 203 -28.40 24.87 -0.31
#